data_AF-A0A928L571-F1
#
_entry.id   AF-A0A928L571-F1
#
_cell.length_a   1.000
_cell.length_b   1.000
_cell.length_c   1.000
_cell.angle_alpha   90.00
_cell.angle_beta   90.00
_cell.angle_gamma   90.00
#
_symmetry.space_group_name_H-M   'P 1'
#
loop_
_entity.id
_entity.type
_entity.pdbx_description
1 polymer ?
#
loop_
_entity_poly.entity_id
_entity_poly.type
_entity_poly.pdbx_seq_one_letter_code
_entity_poly.pdbx_strand_id
1 'polypeptide(L)'
;MKNSDLNIGKTGQHAKVTFENLDKLVRDVVQLFLDKGITIATAESCTGGLLSELITSVPGASQIFEIGVCTYSNKIKHEYLGVPKALFKQYGAVSRQVALAMVDGLQKQSGADICISVTGIAGPGGGSPEKPVGTVFVGISCGRKRIVKLLKLWELEDKSRDNIRMNVAYRIFEFLGQMVTAMPDNLPDSKMHESSGKIVLKKFIPWRGDDTSQIVRKVVFLGSVIIFTVCLFLIVDYYWGNYKNKKLGQDMQNLYSQAETVPVITEALEGVQETTEKVWVLKDGAKALLERNSDVVGYINIPDTVISYPVVQRRQEDGNDYYIDKNIDKQDADAGSIFLDHRNNFDYVVDGTKVYENSENLVIYGHEMKDDSMFGTLKYYKDIDGYYSEHPVIELSSNYESYKYKIFAYFIVDAEDETDTSFDCWNTLDFENEEQFYDYVNNAKKRSFDFNDVDVRYGDQLLTLQTCHSMFSSARFYVMARLVRDGEDPYEGTDNVRENDNILWPTVYYEWNENNYDPDAEFESYPLTTD
;
A
#
# COMPACT_ATOMS: atom_id res chain seq x y z
N MET A 1 28.00 27.24 53.28
CA MET A 1 27.54 27.40 54.67
C MET A 1 27.25 26.02 55.25
N LYS A 2 27.98 25.68 56.33
CA LYS A 2 27.84 24.56 57.28
C LYS A 2 27.87 23.09 56.77
N ASN A 3 28.96 22.43 57.12
CA ASN A 3 29.04 20.99 57.42
C ASN A 3 27.78 20.54 58.16
N SER A 4 27.13 19.52 57.62
CA SER A 4 26.25 18.64 58.39
C SER A 4 26.77 17.21 58.21
N ASP A 5 27.84 16.92 58.95
CA ASP A 5 28.11 15.56 59.40
C ASP A 5 26.91 15.16 60.27
N LEU A 6 25.90 14.57 59.64
CA LEU A 6 24.87 13.81 60.33
C LEU A 6 25.57 12.59 60.92
N ASN A 7 25.94 12.72 62.19
CA ASN A 7 26.27 11.61 63.09
C ASN A 7 25.10 10.62 63.07
N ILE A 8 25.20 9.61 62.20
CA ILE A 8 24.38 8.42 62.31
C ILE A 8 25.04 7.56 63.40
N GLY A 9 24.26 7.26 64.44
CA GLY A 9 24.68 6.47 65.58
C GLY A 9 25.33 5.14 65.18
N LYS A 10 26.22 4.69 66.08
CA LYS A 10 27.00 3.45 66.06
C LYS A 10 26.16 2.16 66.08
N THR A 11 25.15 2.02 65.24
CA THR A 11 24.32 0.81 65.13
C THR A 11 24.11 0.49 63.66
N GLY A 12 25.01 -0.32 63.07
CA GLY A 12 24.83 -0.84 61.70
C GLY A 12 26.10 -1.20 60.91
N GLN A 13 27.31 -0.87 61.39
CA GLN A 13 28.55 -1.27 60.70
C GLN A 13 29.00 -2.71 60.97
N HIS A 14 28.36 -3.44 61.90
CA HIS A 14 28.80 -4.77 62.34
C HIS A 14 27.78 -5.91 62.15
N ALA A 15 26.61 -5.66 61.55
CA ALA A 15 25.69 -6.76 61.24
C ALA A 15 26.18 -7.53 60.02
N LYS A 16 26.39 -8.84 60.15
CA LYS A 16 26.77 -9.71 59.04
C LYS A 16 25.63 -9.71 57.99
N VAL A 17 25.93 -9.28 56.78
CA VAL A 17 25.00 -9.36 55.65
C VAL A 17 24.87 -10.84 55.25
N THR A 18 23.65 -11.35 55.21
CA THR A 18 23.34 -12.71 54.74
C THR A 18 22.36 -12.62 53.58
N PHE A 19 22.15 -13.72 52.88
CA PHE A 19 21.17 -13.73 51.79
C PHE A 19 19.75 -13.50 52.33
N GLU A 20 19.40 -14.10 53.48
CA GLU A 20 18.05 -14.01 54.05
C GLU A 20 17.71 -12.58 54.50
N ASN A 21 18.65 -11.87 55.14
CA ASN A 21 18.38 -10.51 55.58
C ASN A 21 18.36 -9.50 54.42
N LEU A 22 19.12 -9.76 53.35
CA LEU A 22 19.09 -8.97 52.13
C LEU A 22 17.79 -9.18 51.37
N ASP A 23 17.35 -10.43 51.14
CA ASP A 23 16.09 -10.74 50.44
C ASP A 23 14.90 -10.12 51.17
N LYS A 24 14.83 -10.25 52.51
CA LYS A 24 13.78 -9.61 53.31
C LYS A 24 13.76 -8.08 53.13
N LEU A 25 14.93 -7.43 53.24
CA LEU A 25 15.05 -5.99 53.10
C LEU A 25 14.65 -5.51 51.70
N VAL A 26 15.05 -6.24 50.66
CA VAL A 26 14.68 -5.93 49.26
C VAL A 26 13.17 -6.03 49.08
N ARG A 27 12.54 -7.11 49.57
CA ARG A 27 11.08 -7.27 49.51
C ARG A 27 10.35 -6.13 50.20
N ASP A 28 10.77 -5.78 51.42
CA ASP A 28 10.17 -4.70 52.20
C ASP A 28 10.24 -3.35 51.45
N VAL A 29 11.39 -3.04 50.82
CA VAL A 29 11.59 -1.80 50.06
C VAL A 29 10.82 -1.79 48.73
N VAL A 30 10.83 -2.90 47.98
CA VAL A 30 10.11 -3.00 46.70
C VAL A 30 8.60 -2.91 46.92
N GLN A 31 8.07 -3.57 47.96
CA GLN A 31 6.65 -3.45 48.30
C GLN A 31 6.28 -2.00 48.65
N LEU A 32 7.13 -1.32 49.42
CA LEU A 32 6.92 0.09 49.75
C LEU A 32 6.90 1.00 48.51
N PHE A 33 7.70 0.67 47.48
CA PHE A 33 7.72 1.42 46.23
C PHE A 33 6.48 1.12 45.39
N LEU A 34 6.02 -0.13 45.35
CA LEU A 34 4.77 -0.53 44.71
C LEU A 34 3.58 0.21 45.33
N ASP A 35 3.46 0.21 46.65
CA ASP A 35 2.37 0.87 47.38
C ASP A 35 2.33 2.38 47.13
N LYS A 36 3.48 2.99 46.81
CA LYS A 36 3.63 4.43 46.55
C LYS A 36 3.70 4.78 45.05
N GLY A 37 3.72 3.80 44.16
CA GLY A 37 3.91 4.00 42.72
C GLY A 37 5.24 4.68 42.34
N ILE A 38 6.32 4.40 43.09
CA ILE A 38 7.64 5.01 42.87
C ILE A 38 8.45 4.14 41.92
N THR A 39 8.91 4.71 40.81
CA THR A 39 9.72 4.01 39.82
C THR A 39 11.22 4.01 40.16
N ILE A 40 11.92 2.94 39.79
CA ILE A 40 13.35 2.75 40.07
C ILE A 40 14.12 2.21 38.85
N ALA A 41 15.33 2.74 38.63
CA ALA A 41 16.28 2.26 37.63
C ALA A 41 17.70 2.06 38.20
N THR A 42 18.49 1.16 37.60
CA THR A 42 19.84 0.83 38.07
C THR A 42 20.89 0.87 36.94
N ALA A 43 22.10 1.33 37.28
CA ALA A 43 23.31 1.28 36.46
C ALA A 43 24.42 0.60 37.26
N GLU A 44 24.77 -0.62 36.85
CA GLU A 44 25.55 -1.53 37.68
C GLU A 44 26.93 -1.79 37.07
N SER A 45 27.99 -1.43 37.79
CA SER A 45 29.36 -1.87 37.48
C SER A 45 29.73 -3.07 38.35
N CYS A 46 30.35 -2.87 39.53
CA CYS A 46 30.87 -3.99 40.32
C CYS A 46 29.79 -4.94 40.86
N THR A 47 28.52 -4.53 40.94
CA THR A 47 27.38 -5.39 41.29
C THR A 47 26.91 -6.27 40.15
N GLY A 48 27.22 -5.92 38.90
CA GLY A 48 27.07 -6.80 37.73
C GLY A 48 25.65 -7.33 37.48
N GLY A 49 24.61 -6.56 37.81
CA GLY A 49 23.21 -6.95 37.61
C GLY A 49 22.51 -7.42 38.89
N LEU A 50 23.23 -7.55 40.01
CA LEU A 50 22.68 -8.02 41.28
C LEU A 50 21.54 -7.14 41.81
N LEU A 51 21.60 -5.81 41.62
CA LEU A 51 20.49 -4.95 42.06
C LEU A 51 19.24 -5.20 41.23
N SER A 52 19.42 -5.33 39.91
CA SER A 52 18.33 -5.62 38.98
C SER A 52 17.69 -6.97 39.28
N GLU A 53 18.50 -8.01 39.49
CA GLU A 53 18.07 -9.35 39.91
C GLU A 53 17.26 -9.29 41.21
N LEU A 54 17.80 -8.66 42.26
CA LEU A 54 17.13 -8.55 43.55
C LEU A 54 15.78 -7.85 43.42
N ILE A 55 15.69 -6.73 42.70
CA ILE A 55 14.42 -6.01 42.50
C ILE A 55 13.42 -6.90 41.74
N THR A 56 13.84 -7.46 40.61
CA THR A 56 12.96 -8.24 39.72
C THR A 56 12.55 -9.59 40.32
N SER A 57 13.26 -10.07 41.35
CA SER A 57 12.88 -11.29 42.09
C SER A 57 11.63 -11.10 42.98
N VAL A 58 11.22 -9.85 43.24
CA VAL A 58 10.03 -9.54 44.04
C VAL A 58 8.78 -9.50 43.15
N PRO A 59 7.71 -10.26 43.46
CA PRO A 59 6.47 -10.22 42.71
C PRO A 59 5.91 -8.80 42.55
N GLY A 60 5.49 -8.45 41.33
CA GLY A 60 4.95 -7.13 41.02
C GLY A 60 5.99 -6.07 40.64
N ALA A 61 7.29 -6.34 40.76
CA ALA A 61 8.37 -5.38 40.46
C ALA A 61 8.32 -4.78 39.05
N SER A 62 7.68 -5.45 38.08
CA SER A 62 7.47 -4.92 36.72
C SER A 62 6.66 -3.61 36.67
N GLN A 63 5.91 -3.28 37.72
CA GLN A 63 5.15 -2.03 37.79
C GLN A 63 6.02 -0.80 38.15
N ILE A 64 7.23 -1.03 38.68
CA ILE A 64 8.09 0.05 39.19
C ILE A 64 9.52 0.00 38.63
N PHE A 65 9.99 -1.14 38.13
CA PHE A 65 11.36 -1.29 37.64
C PHE A 65 11.45 -0.94 36.16
N GLU A 66 11.98 0.25 35.85
CA GLU A 66 12.05 0.80 34.50
C GLU A 66 13.16 0.14 33.67
N ILE A 67 14.39 0.17 34.20
CA ILE A 67 15.56 -0.36 33.48
C ILE A 67 16.72 -0.69 34.42
N GLY A 68 17.41 -1.79 34.12
CA GLY A 68 18.70 -2.15 34.71
C GLY A 68 19.78 -2.27 33.65
N VAL A 69 20.91 -1.59 33.83
CA VAL A 69 21.99 -1.55 32.82
C VAL A 69 23.34 -1.90 33.43
N CYS A 70 23.93 -3.01 32.99
CA CYS A 70 25.28 -3.40 33.36
C CYS A 70 26.33 -2.54 32.64
N THR A 71 26.78 -1.47 33.30
CA THR A 71 27.75 -0.51 32.77
C THR A 71 29.17 -0.80 33.24
N TYR A 72 29.60 -2.05 33.05
CA TYR A 72 30.88 -2.55 33.60
C TYR A 72 32.11 -1.85 32.99
N SER A 73 32.13 -1.64 31.67
CA SER A 73 33.26 -1.02 30.96
C SER A 73 33.13 0.51 30.88
N ASN A 74 34.27 1.22 30.78
CA ASN A 74 34.27 2.67 30.58
C ASN A 74 33.60 3.07 29.26
N LYS A 75 33.67 2.21 28.23
CA LYS A 75 32.98 2.37 26.96
C LYS A 75 31.47 2.52 27.17
N ILE A 76 30.85 1.56 27.86
CA ILE A 76 29.39 1.57 28.08
C ILE A 76 28.97 2.71 29.02
N LYS A 77 29.76 3.02 30.05
CA LYS A 77 29.52 4.22 30.89
C LYS A 77 29.48 5.50 30.05
N HIS A 78 30.32 5.62 29.02
CA HIS A 78 30.32 6.77 28.12
C HIS A 78 29.17 6.73 27.12
N GLU A 79 29.03 5.65 26.36
CA GLU A 79 28.09 5.56 25.23
C GLU A 79 26.64 5.57 25.69
N TYR A 80 26.32 4.86 26.78
CA TYR A 80 24.94 4.69 27.23
C TYR A 80 24.53 5.74 28.28
N LEU A 81 25.40 6.01 29.26
CA LEU A 81 25.12 6.96 30.35
C LEU A 81 25.70 8.36 30.09
N GLY A 82 26.38 8.59 28.97
CA GLY A 82 26.92 9.91 28.63
C GLY A 82 28.04 10.39 29.55
N VAL A 83 28.71 9.49 30.30
CA VAL A 83 29.79 9.88 31.22
C VAL A 83 30.95 10.49 30.41
N PRO A 84 31.37 11.75 30.66
CA PRO A 84 32.42 12.38 29.86
C PRO A 84 33.75 11.63 29.96
N LYS A 85 34.40 11.38 28.82
CA LYS A 85 35.70 10.66 28.77
C LYS A 85 36.79 11.34 29.62
N ALA A 86 36.71 12.66 29.80
CA ALA A 86 37.62 13.43 30.64
C ALA A 86 37.61 12.98 32.11
N LEU A 87 36.45 12.55 32.65
CA LEU A 87 36.35 12.10 34.03
C LEU A 87 37.11 10.80 34.28
N PHE A 88 37.16 9.90 33.30
CA PHE A 88 37.97 8.68 33.43
C PHE A 88 39.46 8.98 33.51
N LYS A 89 39.94 9.96 32.72
CA LYS A 89 41.35 10.38 32.74
C LYS A 89 41.71 11.09 34.04
N GLN A 90 40.83 11.96 34.54
CA GLN A 90 41.14 12.81 35.69
C GLN A 90 40.91 12.14 37.05
N TYR A 91 39.85 11.32 37.19
CA TYR A 91 39.43 10.77 38.48
C TYR A 91 39.40 9.23 38.52
N GLY A 92 39.50 8.59 37.35
CA GLY A 92 39.32 7.14 37.20
C GLY A 92 37.85 6.70 37.23
N ALA A 93 37.60 5.47 36.77
CA ALA A 93 36.26 4.88 36.68
C ALA A 93 35.57 4.71 38.04
N VAL A 94 36.35 4.52 39.11
CA VAL A 94 35.87 4.39 40.48
C VAL A 94 36.12 5.72 41.20
N SER A 95 35.15 6.63 41.07
CA SER A 95 35.20 7.98 41.64
C SER A 95 33.81 8.54 41.88
N ARG A 96 33.73 9.55 42.75
CA ARG A 96 32.49 10.27 43.04
C ARG A 96 31.90 10.92 41.78
N GLN A 97 32.77 11.50 40.94
CA GLN A 97 32.41 12.21 39.73
C GLN A 97 31.80 11.28 38.69
N VAL A 98 32.38 10.09 38.52
CA VAL A 98 31.84 9.08 37.59
C VAL A 98 30.51 8.53 38.11
N ALA A 99 30.36 8.24 39.40
CA ALA A 99 29.08 7.82 39.97
C ALA A 99 27.99 8.88 39.78
N LEU A 100 28.30 10.17 39.99
CA LEU A 100 27.35 11.25 39.75
C LEU A 100 26.94 11.34 38.27
N ALA A 101 27.91 11.31 37.35
CA ALA A 101 27.64 11.36 35.92
C ALA A 101 26.84 10.12 35.44
N MET A 102 27.12 8.94 36.01
CA MET A 102 26.38 7.71 35.72
C MET A 102 24.92 7.82 36.13
N VAL A 103 24.63 8.33 37.34
CA VAL A 103 23.24 8.45 37.81
C VAL A 103 22.49 9.57 37.07
N ASP A 104 23.17 10.65 36.68
CA ASP A 104 22.57 11.70 35.85
C ASP A 104 22.22 11.21 34.45
N GLY A 105 23.11 10.41 33.84
CA GLY A 105 22.84 9.73 32.59
C GLY A 105 21.66 8.77 32.70
N LEU A 106 21.65 7.95 33.75
CA LEU A 106 20.60 6.96 33.98
C LEU A 106 19.23 7.61 34.16
N GLN A 107 19.13 8.73 34.90
CA GLN A 107 17.85 9.43 35.04
C GLN A 107 17.35 10.01 33.71
N LYS A 108 18.26 10.54 32.87
CA LYS A 108 17.87 11.04 31.53
C LYS A 108 17.37 9.93 30.61
N GLN A 109 17.90 8.72 30.73
CA GLN A 109 17.50 7.58 29.89
C GLN A 109 16.22 6.91 30.39
N SER A 110 16.09 6.72 31.70
CA SER A 110 14.97 5.97 32.30
C SER A 110 13.74 6.81 32.60
N GLY A 111 13.91 8.08 32.95
CA GLY A 111 12.81 8.89 33.50
C GLY A 111 12.36 8.47 34.91
N ALA A 112 13.00 7.48 35.54
CA ALA A 112 12.59 6.95 36.83
C ALA A 112 12.72 7.98 37.97
N ASP A 113 11.83 7.86 38.95
CA ASP A 113 11.78 8.70 40.16
C ASP A 113 13.08 8.58 40.96
N ILE A 114 13.55 7.33 41.11
CA ILE A 114 14.80 6.98 41.78
C ILE A 114 15.73 6.28 40.80
N CYS A 115 16.98 6.73 40.71
CA CYS A 115 17.99 6.01 39.95
C CYS A 115 19.24 5.74 40.79
N ILE A 116 19.82 4.57 40.61
CA ILE A 116 21.00 4.12 41.35
C ILE A 116 22.11 3.80 40.37
N SER A 117 23.30 4.37 40.60
CA SER A 117 24.51 3.98 39.88
C SER A 117 25.56 3.43 40.85
N VAL A 118 26.28 2.41 40.42
CA VAL A 118 27.32 1.78 41.21
C VAL A 118 28.61 1.68 40.40
N THR A 119 29.70 2.24 40.92
CA THR A 119 31.05 2.02 40.41
C THR A 119 32.01 1.70 41.55
N GLY A 120 32.78 0.63 41.44
CA GLY A 120 33.59 0.14 42.56
C GLY A 120 34.57 -0.95 42.21
N ILE A 121 35.39 -1.31 43.19
CA ILE A 121 36.43 -2.33 43.09
C ILE A 121 36.04 -3.52 43.97
N ALA A 122 35.57 -4.61 43.36
CA ALA A 122 35.20 -5.84 44.07
C ALA A 122 36.13 -7.03 43.79
N GLY A 123 37.15 -6.88 42.94
CA GLY A 123 38.06 -7.97 42.57
C GLY A 123 39.45 -7.83 43.22
N PRO A 124 40.13 -8.95 43.53
CA PRO A 124 41.40 -8.95 44.27
C PRO A 124 42.55 -8.21 43.56
N GLY A 125 42.53 -8.16 42.22
CA GLY A 125 43.58 -7.49 41.42
C GLY A 125 43.28 -6.04 41.02
N GLY A 126 42.16 -5.45 41.46
CA GLY A 126 41.71 -4.14 40.98
C GLY A 126 42.02 -2.95 41.90
N GLY A 127 42.54 -3.20 43.10
CA GLY A 127 42.78 -2.16 44.11
C GLY A 127 44.16 -1.52 44.03
N SER A 128 44.28 -0.33 44.59
CA SER A 128 45.56 0.35 44.87
C SER A 128 45.63 0.74 46.35
N PRO A 129 46.80 1.15 46.89
CA PRO A 129 46.88 1.68 48.26
C PRO A 129 45.94 2.86 48.51
N GLU A 130 45.72 3.70 47.49
CA GLU A 130 44.82 4.87 47.57
C GLU A 130 43.33 4.51 47.39
N LYS A 131 43.04 3.44 46.65
CA LYS A 131 41.69 2.93 46.37
C LYS A 131 41.66 1.41 46.57
N PRO A 132 41.63 0.92 47.81
CA PRO A 132 41.71 -0.50 48.09
C PRO A 132 40.48 -1.25 47.55
N VAL A 133 40.61 -2.58 47.42
CA VAL A 133 39.48 -3.47 47.14
C VAL A 133 38.42 -3.27 48.23
N GLY A 134 37.16 -3.05 47.81
CA GLY A 134 36.07 -2.61 48.67
C GLY A 134 35.75 -1.10 48.55
N THR A 135 36.48 -0.34 47.72
CA THR A 135 36.10 1.04 47.39
C THR A 135 34.92 1.06 46.43
N VAL A 136 33.75 1.52 46.87
CA VAL A 136 32.55 1.60 46.03
C VAL A 136 31.87 2.97 46.18
N PHE A 137 31.60 3.62 45.05
CA PHE A 137 30.77 4.81 44.97
C PHE A 137 29.38 4.46 44.47
N VAL A 138 28.36 4.92 45.20
CA VAL A 138 26.95 4.78 44.86
C VAL A 138 26.38 6.16 44.60
N GLY A 139 25.99 6.44 43.36
CA GLY A 139 25.24 7.64 43.01
C GLY A 139 23.74 7.37 43.10
N ILE A 140 22.99 8.27 43.73
CA ILE A 140 21.54 8.15 43.89
C ILE A 140 20.88 9.45 43.44
N SER A 141 19.93 9.33 42.53
CA SER A 141 19.01 10.41 42.16
C SER A 141 17.64 10.14 42.73
N CYS A 142 16.99 11.19 43.23
CA CYS A 142 15.58 11.19 43.58
C CYS A 142 15.00 12.53 43.10
N GLY A 143 14.17 12.51 42.06
CA GLY A 143 13.72 13.72 41.37
C GLY A 143 14.91 14.58 40.91
N ARG A 144 15.01 15.84 41.37
CA ARG A 144 16.14 16.75 41.07
C ARG A 144 17.35 16.63 42.00
N LYS A 145 17.22 15.89 43.11
CA LYS A 145 18.29 15.76 44.10
C LYS A 145 19.26 14.67 43.67
N ARG A 146 20.54 14.89 43.96
CA ARG A 146 21.64 13.95 43.71
C ARG A 146 22.52 13.83 44.93
N ILE A 147 22.82 12.59 45.30
CA ILE A 147 23.82 12.29 46.31
C ILE A 147 24.78 11.24 45.77
N VAL A 148 25.99 11.23 46.30
CA VAL A 148 26.94 10.14 46.07
C VAL A 148 27.49 9.71 47.41
N LYS A 149 27.37 8.42 47.71
CA LYS A 149 27.91 7.79 48.92
C LYS A 149 29.15 6.98 48.58
N LEU A 150 30.18 7.11 49.42
CA LEU A 150 31.33 6.21 49.42
C LEU A 150 31.09 5.11 50.45
N LEU A 151 31.02 3.87 49.99
CA LEU A 151 30.98 2.70 50.84
C LEU A 151 32.41 2.21 51.09
N LYS A 152 32.83 2.22 52.35
CA LYS A 152 34.17 1.83 52.79
C LYS A 152 34.26 0.33 53.07
N LEU A 153 33.97 -0.50 52.07
CA LEU A 153 33.88 -1.96 52.26
C LEU A 153 35.25 -2.64 52.37
N TRP A 154 36.35 -1.87 52.26
CA TRP A 154 37.69 -2.35 52.56
C TRP A 154 37.93 -2.59 54.06
N GLU A 155 37.00 -2.16 54.92
CA GLU A 155 37.02 -2.39 56.37
C GLU A 155 36.40 -3.75 56.76
N LEU A 156 35.78 -4.46 55.81
CA LEU A 156 35.24 -5.80 56.04
C LEU A 156 36.34 -6.83 56.27
N GLU A 157 36.08 -7.81 57.14
CA GLU A 157 36.98 -8.95 57.35
C GLU A 157 37.09 -9.80 56.08
N ASP A 158 35.95 -10.19 55.49
CA ASP A 158 35.89 -10.84 54.19
C ASP A 158 35.70 -9.82 53.05
N LYS A 159 36.71 -9.70 52.19
CA LYS A 159 36.71 -8.81 51.02
C LYS A 159 36.53 -9.58 49.71
N SER A 160 35.95 -10.78 49.78
CA SER A 160 35.55 -11.54 48.60
C SER A 160 34.63 -10.71 47.72
N ARG A 161 34.70 -10.97 46.41
CA ARG A 161 33.90 -10.23 45.42
C ARG A 161 32.42 -10.29 45.73
N ASP A 162 31.93 -11.46 46.11
CA ASP A 162 30.51 -11.68 46.37
C ASP A 162 30.08 -11.01 47.67
N ASN A 163 30.89 -11.06 48.73
CA ASN A 163 30.59 -10.35 49.97
C ASN A 163 30.55 -8.83 49.77
N ILE A 164 31.47 -8.27 48.96
CA ILE A 164 31.44 -6.85 48.60
C ILE A 164 30.15 -6.52 47.84
N ARG A 165 29.77 -7.32 46.83
CA ARG A 165 28.55 -7.09 46.03
C ARG A 165 27.28 -7.14 46.89
N MET A 166 27.15 -8.14 47.77
CA MET A 166 26.02 -8.27 48.69
C MET A 166 25.96 -7.09 49.67
N ASN A 167 27.10 -6.66 50.20
CA ASN A 167 27.13 -5.49 51.08
C ASN A 167 26.75 -4.19 50.33
N VAL A 168 27.16 -4.02 49.08
CA VAL A 168 26.72 -2.87 48.27
C VAL A 168 25.20 -2.88 48.11
N ALA A 169 24.62 -4.02 47.74
CA ALA A 169 23.17 -4.16 47.61
C ALA A 169 22.45 -3.85 48.93
N TYR A 170 22.86 -4.49 50.03
CA TYR A 170 22.26 -4.27 51.35
C TYR A 170 22.27 -2.80 51.76
N ARG A 171 23.41 -2.10 51.63
CA ARG A 171 23.52 -0.68 52.01
C ARG A 171 22.70 0.24 51.12
N ILE A 172 22.50 -0.13 49.85
CA ILE A 172 21.62 0.61 48.94
C ILE A 172 20.17 0.47 49.39
N PHE A 173 19.66 -0.75 49.57
CA PHE A 173 18.26 -0.96 49.98
C PHE A 173 17.98 -0.43 51.40
N GLU A 174 18.93 -0.56 52.33
CA GLU A 174 18.83 0.04 53.67
C GLU A 174 18.66 1.56 53.56
N PHE A 175 19.45 2.21 52.71
CA PHE A 175 19.35 3.63 52.48
C PHE A 175 18.04 4.02 51.79
N LEU A 176 17.58 3.25 50.80
CA LEU A 176 16.31 3.51 50.10
C LEU A 176 15.11 3.40 51.05
N GLY A 177 15.07 2.36 51.90
CA GLY A 177 14.04 2.22 52.92
C GLY A 177 14.01 3.38 53.90
N GLN A 178 15.19 3.83 54.38
CA GLN A 178 15.30 5.01 55.24
C GLN A 178 14.87 6.29 54.53
N MET A 179 15.24 6.47 53.27
CA MET A 179 14.93 7.67 52.49
C MET A 179 13.41 7.84 52.30
N VAL A 180 12.70 6.75 51.96
CA VAL A 180 11.24 6.79 51.77
C VAL A 180 10.49 6.95 53.10
N THR A 181 11.01 6.37 54.18
CA THR A 181 10.38 6.45 55.51
C THR A 181 10.58 7.83 56.16
N ALA A 182 11.76 8.44 56.01
CA ALA A 182 12.12 9.68 56.69
C ALA A 182 11.73 10.95 55.91
N MET A 183 11.43 10.86 54.62
CA MET A 183 11.17 12.04 53.77
C MET A 183 10.02 11.84 52.75
N PRO A 184 8.79 11.49 53.19
CA PRO A 184 7.67 11.22 52.28
C PRO A 184 7.30 12.41 51.38
N ASP A 185 7.39 13.65 51.90
CA ASP A 185 7.01 14.88 51.16
C ASP A 185 8.07 15.36 50.15
N ASN A 186 9.24 14.71 50.10
CA ASN A 186 10.32 15.06 49.16
C ASN A 186 10.44 14.07 48.00
N LEU A 187 9.55 13.07 47.94
CA LEU A 187 9.44 12.17 46.80
C LEU A 187 8.81 12.94 45.63
N PRO A 188 9.17 12.63 44.38
CA PRO A 188 8.55 13.27 43.23
C PRO A 188 7.03 13.07 43.29
N ASP A 189 6.25 14.15 43.23
CA ASP A 189 4.82 14.03 42.95
C ASP A 189 4.69 13.33 41.60
N SER A 190 3.93 12.24 41.53
CA SER A 190 3.67 11.43 40.31
C SER A 190 2.95 12.20 39.19
N LYS A 191 2.87 13.53 39.28
CA LYS A 191 2.21 14.46 38.37
C LYS A 191 3.17 15.51 37.80
N MET A 192 4.28 15.07 37.21
CA MET A 192 5.05 15.91 36.26
C MET A 192 5.57 15.11 35.07
N HIS A 193 4.72 14.29 34.45
CA HIS A 193 4.87 14.04 33.01
C HIS A 193 4.24 15.23 32.27
N GLU A 194 5.07 16.21 31.92
CA GLU A 194 4.73 17.26 30.96
C GLU A 194 4.14 16.56 29.71
N SER A 195 2.89 16.88 29.35
CA SER A 195 2.10 16.13 28.36
C SER A 195 2.96 15.76 27.14
N SER A 196 3.16 14.46 26.90
CA SER A 196 4.06 13.92 25.86
C SER A 196 3.91 14.61 24.50
N GLY A 197 2.72 15.12 24.16
CA GLY A 197 2.47 15.88 22.94
C GLY A 197 3.29 17.17 22.78
N LYS A 198 3.57 17.94 23.85
CA LYS A 198 4.31 19.21 23.77
C LYS A 198 5.82 19.00 23.53
N ILE A 199 6.39 17.91 24.03
CA ILE A 199 7.79 17.53 23.80
C ILE A 199 7.96 17.01 22.36
N VAL A 200 6.98 16.25 21.87
CA VAL A 200 6.96 15.75 20.49
C VAL A 200 6.82 16.91 19.49
N LEU A 201 5.87 17.85 19.69
CA LEU A 201 5.73 19.01 18.80
C LEU A 201 7.00 19.86 18.71
N LYS A 202 7.70 20.08 19.84
CA LYS A 202 8.98 20.80 19.85
C LYS A 202 10.11 20.11 19.07
N LYS A 203 10.03 18.79 18.82
CA LYS A 203 11.01 18.09 17.98
C LYS A 203 10.78 18.32 16.49
N PHE A 204 9.54 18.51 16.08
CA PHE A 204 9.14 18.53 14.66
C PHE A 204 8.75 19.91 14.14
N ILE A 205 8.40 20.87 15.00
CA ILE A 205 7.97 22.23 14.63
C ILE A 205 9.04 23.25 15.06
N PRO A 206 9.37 24.25 14.22
CA PRO A 206 10.28 25.34 14.60
C PRO A 206 9.82 26.05 15.87
N TRP A 207 10.73 26.25 16.82
CA TRP A 207 10.44 26.86 18.12
C TRP A 207 11.38 28.02 18.42
N ARG A 208 10.91 28.98 19.23
CA ARG A 208 11.75 30.10 19.68
C ARG A 208 12.94 29.57 20.47
N GLY A 209 14.17 29.85 20.00
CA GLY A 209 15.42 29.40 20.60
C GLY A 209 16.15 28.29 19.83
N ASP A 210 15.56 27.77 18.75
CA ASP A 210 16.25 26.84 17.84
C ASP A 210 17.39 27.53 17.08
N ASP A 211 18.49 26.80 16.85
CA ASP A 211 19.57 27.24 15.97
C ASP A 211 19.14 27.20 14.48
N THR A 212 19.80 27.99 13.63
CA THR A 212 19.47 28.11 12.19
C THR A 212 19.41 26.74 11.50
N SER A 213 20.33 25.83 11.81
CA SER A 213 20.34 24.46 11.27
C SER A 213 19.11 23.64 11.70
N GLN A 214 18.66 23.81 12.95
CA GLN A 214 17.49 23.11 13.49
C GLN A 214 16.19 23.63 12.88
N ILE A 215 16.09 24.95 12.68
CA ILE A 215 14.94 25.58 11.99
C ILE A 215 14.84 25.03 10.57
N VAL A 216 15.94 25.03 9.80
CA VAL A 216 15.97 24.52 8.41
C VAL A 216 15.52 23.06 8.37
N ARG A 217 16.07 22.18 9.22
CA ARG A 217 15.69 20.76 9.24
C ARG A 217 14.20 20.56 9.56
N LYS A 218 13.66 21.31 10.52
CA LYS A 218 12.25 21.21 10.91
C LYS A 218 11.31 21.72 9.83
N VAL A 219 11.68 22.81 9.14
CA VAL A 219 10.92 23.34 7.99
C VAL A 219 10.91 22.33 6.84
N VAL A 220 12.07 21.75 6.49
CA VAL A 220 12.16 20.69 5.46
C VAL A 220 11.29 19.49 5.85
N PHE A 221 11.36 19.03 7.10
CA PHE A 221 10.53 17.93 7.59
C PHE A 221 9.03 18.23 7.45
N LEU A 222 8.58 19.42 7.85
CA LEU A 222 7.18 19.83 7.69
C LEU A 222 6.76 19.90 6.22
N GLY A 223 7.63 20.43 5.36
CA GLY A 223 7.42 20.41 3.91
C GLY A 223 7.25 19.00 3.36
N SER A 224 8.10 18.06 3.77
CA SER A 224 7.98 16.65 3.39
C SER A 224 6.70 16.00 3.92
N VAL A 225 6.27 16.31 5.14
CA VAL A 225 5.00 15.80 5.70
C VAL A 225 3.80 16.31 4.90
N ILE A 226 3.81 17.58 4.49
CA ILE A 226 2.75 18.16 3.65
C ILE A 226 2.73 17.44 2.29
N ILE A 227 3.87 17.32 1.62
CA ILE A 227 3.98 16.62 0.33
C ILE A 227 3.49 15.17 0.48
N PHE A 228 3.95 14.45 1.51
CA PHE A 228 3.52 13.08 1.78
C PHE A 228 2.01 12.99 2.02
N THR A 229 1.41 13.93 2.74
CA THR A 229 -0.03 13.96 2.99
C THR A 229 -0.83 14.21 1.71
N VAL A 230 -0.35 15.12 0.85
CA VAL A 230 -0.96 15.37 -0.47
C VAL A 230 -0.83 14.13 -1.34
N CYS A 231 0.34 13.49 -1.41
CA CYS A 231 0.52 12.24 -2.13
C CYS A 231 -0.39 11.13 -1.60
N LEU A 232 -0.52 11.00 -0.28
CA LEU A 232 -1.42 10.02 0.33
C LEU A 232 -2.89 10.30 -0.02
N PHE A 233 -3.31 11.57 0.01
CA PHE A 233 -4.65 11.97 -0.42
C PHE A 233 -4.90 11.59 -1.88
N LEU A 234 -3.99 11.93 -2.80
CA LEU A 234 -4.11 11.60 -4.22
C LEU A 234 -4.16 10.08 -4.47
N ILE A 235 -3.36 9.30 -3.73
CA ILE A 235 -3.39 7.84 -3.79
C ILE A 235 -4.75 7.32 -3.32
N VAL A 236 -5.24 7.79 -2.17
CA VAL A 236 -6.55 7.36 -1.63
C VAL A 236 -7.68 7.73 -2.58
N ASP A 237 -7.68 8.95 -3.12
CA ASP A 237 -8.66 9.44 -4.09
C ASP A 237 -8.67 8.58 -5.36
N TYR A 238 -7.49 8.27 -5.92
CA TYR A 238 -7.34 7.38 -7.07
C TYR A 238 -7.93 5.97 -6.82
N TYR A 239 -7.55 5.33 -5.71
CA TYR A 239 -8.07 4.00 -5.38
C TYR A 239 -9.58 4.02 -5.07
N TRP A 240 -10.09 5.10 -4.48
CA TRP A 240 -11.51 5.28 -4.21
C TRP A 240 -12.33 5.46 -5.49
N GLY A 241 -11.82 6.25 -6.44
CA GLY A 241 -12.40 6.42 -7.77
C GLY A 241 -12.52 5.09 -8.52
N ASN A 242 -11.43 4.31 -8.57
CA ASN A 242 -11.43 2.98 -9.20
C ASN A 242 -12.44 2.03 -8.54
N TYR A 243 -12.50 2.01 -7.20
CA TYR A 243 -13.49 1.20 -6.48
C TYR A 243 -14.93 1.61 -6.82
N LYS A 244 -15.23 2.91 -6.88
CA LYS A 244 -16.56 3.42 -7.24
C LYS A 244 -16.96 3.00 -8.66
N ASN A 245 -16.04 3.12 -9.62
CA ASN A 245 -16.29 2.74 -11.02
C ASN A 245 -16.50 1.23 -11.19
N LYS A 246 -15.67 0.40 -10.53
CA LYS A 246 -15.83 -1.06 -10.55
C LYS A 246 -17.19 -1.48 -9.97
N LYS A 247 -17.58 -0.88 -8.84
CA LYS A 247 -18.89 -1.13 -8.24
C LYS A 247 -20.03 -0.68 -9.16
N LEU A 248 -19.90 0.49 -9.80
CA LEU A 248 -20.89 0.98 -10.76
C LEU A 248 -21.07 0.01 -11.94
N GLY A 249 -19.98 -0.52 -12.50
CA GLY A 249 -20.04 -1.53 -13.56
C GLY A 249 -20.78 -2.80 -13.12
N GLN A 250 -20.46 -3.32 -11.93
CA GLN A 250 -21.16 -4.48 -11.35
C GLN A 250 -22.64 -4.20 -11.09
N ASP A 251 -22.99 -3.02 -10.59
CA ASP A 251 -24.39 -2.62 -10.38
C ASP A 251 -25.14 -2.57 -11.72
N MET A 252 -24.51 -2.11 -12.81
CA MET A 252 -25.12 -2.08 -14.16
C MET A 252 -25.29 -3.47 -14.76
N GLN A 253 -24.29 -4.34 -14.62
CA GLN A 253 -24.40 -5.74 -15.01
C GLN A 253 -25.56 -6.43 -14.29
N ASN A 254 -25.64 -6.28 -12.96
CA ASN A 254 -26.72 -6.84 -12.17
C ASN A 254 -28.09 -6.30 -12.58
N LEU A 255 -28.19 -5.00 -12.82
CA LEU A 255 -29.44 -4.36 -13.28
C LEU A 255 -29.90 -4.94 -14.61
N TYR A 256 -28.99 -5.08 -15.57
CA TYR A 256 -29.28 -5.61 -16.89
C TYR A 256 -29.71 -7.09 -16.83
N SER A 257 -28.92 -7.95 -16.19
CA SER A 257 -29.20 -9.39 -16.09
C SER A 257 -30.46 -9.70 -15.27
N GLN A 258 -30.75 -8.95 -14.21
CA GLN A 258 -31.98 -9.12 -13.43
C GLN A 258 -33.22 -8.75 -14.24
N ALA A 259 -33.15 -7.68 -15.03
CA ALA A 259 -34.27 -7.27 -15.88
C ALA A 259 -34.54 -8.27 -17.00
N GLU A 260 -33.51 -8.88 -17.60
CA GLU A 260 -33.70 -9.90 -18.65
C GLU A 260 -34.23 -11.25 -18.14
N THR A 261 -34.08 -11.56 -16.85
CA THR A 261 -34.51 -12.85 -16.28
C THR A 261 -35.95 -12.87 -15.77
N VAL A 262 -36.67 -11.74 -15.81
CA VAL A 262 -38.09 -11.67 -15.43
C VAL A 262 -38.95 -12.25 -16.55
N PRO A 263 -39.68 -13.37 -16.35
CA PRO A 263 -40.53 -13.93 -17.38
C PRO A 263 -41.71 -12.98 -17.66
N VAL A 264 -41.81 -12.52 -18.91
CA VAL A 264 -42.98 -11.80 -19.41
C VAL A 264 -44.17 -12.77 -19.46
N ILE A 265 -45.24 -12.46 -18.73
CA ILE A 265 -46.55 -13.06 -18.97
C ILE A 265 -47.08 -12.42 -20.26
N THR A 266 -46.90 -13.10 -21.38
CA THR A 266 -47.42 -12.65 -22.67
C THR A 266 -48.94 -12.89 -22.68
N GLU A 267 -49.72 -11.87 -22.36
CA GLU A 267 -51.13 -11.86 -22.75
C GLU A 267 -51.18 -11.79 -24.28
N ALA A 268 -51.60 -12.90 -24.88
CA ALA A 268 -51.77 -13.03 -26.32
C ALA A 268 -52.80 -12.01 -26.80
N LEU A 269 -52.33 -10.97 -27.49
CA LEU A 269 -53.17 -10.16 -28.37
C LEU A 269 -53.33 -10.92 -29.69
N GLU A 270 -54.26 -11.88 -29.70
CA GLU A 270 -54.80 -12.44 -30.92
C GLU A 270 -55.61 -11.36 -31.66
N GLY A 271 -55.16 -11.00 -32.86
CA GLY A 271 -55.98 -10.31 -33.86
C GLY A 271 -55.53 -8.90 -34.21
N VAL A 272 -54.43 -8.78 -34.96
CA VAL A 272 -54.18 -7.62 -35.84
C VAL A 272 -53.66 -8.14 -37.18
N GLN A 273 -54.26 -7.65 -38.26
CA GLN A 273 -53.91 -7.96 -39.65
C GLN A 273 -52.43 -7.69 -39.94
N GLU A 274 -51.81 -8.61 -40.71
CA GLU A 274 -50.46 -8.48 -41.25
C GLU A 274 -50.29 -7.17 -42.03
N THR A 275 -49.56 -6.24 -41.44
CA THR A 275 -48.75 -5.25 -42.17
C THR A 275 -47.29 -5.67 -42.02
N THR A 276 -46.57 -5.70 -43.15
CA THR A 276 -45.34 -6.44 -43.42
C THR A 276 -44.04 -5.88 -42.83
N GLU A 277 -44.07 -4.99 -41.83
CA GLU A 277 -42.86 -4.38 -41.25
C GLU A 277 -42.63 -4.84 -39.81
N LYS A 278 -41.40 -5.27 -39.50
CA LYS A 278 -40.97 -5.68 -38.16
C LYS A 278 -41.09 -4.51 -37.19
N VAL A 279 -41.82 -4.70 -36.10
CA VAL A 279 -41.89 -3.76 -34.97
C VAL A 279 -40.77 -4.08 -33.98
N TRP A 280 -39.94 -3.09 -33.67
CA TRP A 280 -38.79 -3.20 -32.78
C TRP A 280 -39.20 -2.88 -31.35
N VAL A 281 -39.05 -3.84 -30.44
CA VAL A 281 -39.48 -3.74 -29.03
C VAL A 281 -38.26 -3.72 -28.13
N LEU A 282 -38.20 -2.75 -27.21
CA LEU A 282 -37.09 -2.63 -26.26
C LEU A 282 -37.00 -3.87 -25.36
N LYS A 283 -35.78 -4.39 -25.21
CA LYS A 283 -35.45 -5.42 -24.22
C LYS A 283 -35.61 -4.86 -22.80
N ASP A 284 -35.97 -5.70 -21.85
CA ASP A 284 -36.19 -5.25 -20.47
C ASP A 284 -34.91 -4.74 -19.80
N GLY A 285 -33.77 -5.39 -20.05
CA GLY A 285 -32.46 -4.88 -19.64
C GLY A 285 -32.13 -3.51 -20.23
N ALA A 286 -32.47 -3.29 -21.50
CA ALA A 286 -32.28 -2.00 -22.16
C ALA A 286 -33.17 -0.90 -21.55
N LYS A 287 -34.44 -1.20 -21.24
CA LYS A 287 -35.35 -0.24 -20.56
C LYS A 287 -34.75 0.23 -19.23
N ALA A 288 -34.25 -0.70 -18.42
CA ALA A 288 -33.67 -0.39 -17.11
C ALA A 288 -32.42 0.51 -17.22
N LEU A 289 -31.59 0.31 -18.24
CA LEU A 289 -30.41 1.15 -18.50
C LEU A 289 -30.81 2.52 -19.09
N LEU A 290 -31.78 2.57 -19.99
CA LEU A 290 -32.28 3.80 -20.61
C LEU A 290 -32.94 4.75 -19.60
N GLU A 291 -33.59 4.23 -18.57
CA GLU A 291 -34.11 5.04 -17.45
C GLU A 291 -33.00 5.80 -16.71
N ARG A 292 -31.77 5.26 -16.71
CA ARG A 292 -30.61 5.88 -16.08
C ARG A 292 -29.89 6.84 -17.03
N ASN A 293 -29.68 6.43 -18.27
CA ASN A 293 -29.06 7.26 -19.30
C ASN A 293 -29.68 7.00 -20.68
N SER A 294 -30.26 8.05 -21.26
CA SER A 294 -30.84 8.05 -22.60
C SER A 294 -29.85 7.73 -23.72
N ASP A 295 -28.55 7.86 -23.46
CA ASP A 295 -27.49 7.66 -24.45
C ASP A 295 -27.09 6.18 -24.55
N VAL A 296 -27.69 5.28 -23.75
CA VAL A 296 -27.45 3.83 -23.86
C VAL A 296 -28.00 3.32 -25.20
N VAL A 297 -27.14 2.64 -25.97
CA VAL A 297 -27.49 2.06 -27.28
C VAL A 297 -27.39 0.55 -27.30
N GLY A 298 -26.77 -0.05 -26.30
CA GLY A 298 -26.61 -1.49 -26.22
C GLY A 298 -25.88 -1.98 -24.98
N TYR A 299 -25.46 -3.23 -25.04
CA TYR A 299 -24.72 -3.92 -23.99
C TYR A 299 -23.72 -4.89 -24.63
N ILE A 300 -22.45 -4.82 -24.23
CA ILE A 300 -21.38 -5.70 -24.71
C ILE A 300 -20.98 -6.68 -23.61
N ASN A 301 -20.75 -7.93 -24.00
CA ASN A 301 -20.32 -9.01 -23.13
C ASN A 301 -19.31 -9.90 -23.86
N ILE A 302 -18.18 -10.22 -23.25
CA ILE A 302 -17.31 -11.31 -23.71
C ILE A 302 -17.42 -12.41 -22.66
N PRO A 303 -18.02 -13.58 -22.99
CA PRO A 303 -18.26 -14.65 -22.03
C PRO A 303 -17.01 -15.03 -21.24
N ASP A 304 -17.21 -15.29 -19.95
CA ASP A 304 -16.16 -15.70 -19.01
C ASP A 304 -15.03 -14.66 -18.78
N THR A 305 -15.25 -13.40 -19.17
CA THR A 305 -14.34 -12.28 -18.89
C THR A 305 -14.99 -11.20 -18.01
N VAL A 306 -14.22 -10.18 -17.64
CA VAL A 306 -14.74 -8.98 -16.95
C VAL A 306 -15.45 -7.98 -17.87
N ILE A 307 -15.41 -8.22 -19.20
CA ILE A 307 -16.08 -7.36 -20.17
C ILE A 307 -17.56 -7.70 -20.17
N SER A 308 -18.33 -6.88 -19.43
CA SER A 308 -19.79 -6.94 -19.37
C SER A 308 -20.29 -5.55 -18.99
N TYR A 309 -20.58 -4.72 -20.01
CA TYR A 309 -20.82 -3.29 -19.81
C TYR A 309 -21.93 -2.75 -20.73
N PRO A 310 -22.73 -1.77 -20.26
CA PRO A 310 -23.54 -0.94 -21.14
C PRO A 310 -22.68 -0.21 -22.17
N VAL A 311 -23.19 -0.07 -23.38
CA VAL A 311 -22.60 0.72 -24.45
C VAL A 311 -23.40 2.01 -24.60
N VAL A 312 -22.73 3.16 -24.44
CA VAL A 312 -23.34 4.48 -24.62
C VAL A 312 -22.90 5.12 -25.93
N GLN A 313 -23.67 6.08 -26.44
CA GLN A 313 -23.33 6.81 -27.65
C GLN A 313 -23.85 8.23 -27.58
N ARG A 314 -22.96 9.21 -27.78
CA ARG A 314 -23.34 10.60 -28.00
C ARG A 314 -23.28 10.90 -29.48
N ARG A 315 -24.43 11.05 -30.14
CA ARG A 315 -24.53 11.35 -31.59
C ARG A 315 -24.29 12.84 -31.90
N GLN A 316 -23.12 13.35 -31.55
CA GLN A 316 -22.67 14.72 -31.80
C GLN A 316 -21.20 14.71 -32.25
N GLU A 317 -20.69 15.82 -32.80
CA GLU A 317 -19.29 15.91 -33.27
C GLU A 317 -18.26 15.65 -32.17
N ASP A 318 -18.58 15.96 -30.90
CA ASP A 318 -17.75 15.67 -29.73
C ASP A 318 -17.96 14.25 -29.15
N GLY A 319 -18.70 13.40 -29.88
CA GLY A 319 -19.23 12.16 -29.34
C GLY A 319 -18.18 11.14 -28.94
N ASN A 320 -17.08 11.07 -29.70
CA ASN A 320 -15.96 10.17 -29.41
C ASN A 320 -15.07 10.67 -28.26
N ASP A 321 -15.21 11.94 -27.85
CA ASP A 321 -14.45 12.52 -26.73
C ASP A 321 -15.27 12.53 -25.43
N TYR A 322 -16.60 12.63 -25.53
CA TYR A 322 -17.46 12.88 -24.37
C TYR A 322 -17.43 11.77 -23.32
N TYR A 323 -17.43 10.49 -23.74
CA TYR A 323 -17.47 9.34 -22.82
C TYR A 323 -16.09 8.76 -22.49
N ILE A 324 -15.02 9.38 -23.00
CA ILE A 324 -13.64 9.03 -22.61
C ILE A 324 -13.43 9.22 -21.12
N ASP A 325 -13.93 10.30 -20.52
CA ASP A 325 -13.71 10.63 -19.10
C ASP A 325 -15.01 10.74 -18.30
N LYS A 326 -16.11 10.18 -18.84
CA LYS A 326 -17.44 10.18 -18.21
C LYS A 326 -17.96 8.76 -18.05
N ASN A 327 -18.49 8.45 -16.87
CA ASN A 327 -19.23 7.22 -16.64
C ASN A 327 -20.67 7.30 -17.20
N ILE A 328 -21.44 6.22 -17.07
CA ILE A 328 -22.83 6.14 -17.53
C ILE A 328 -23.75 7.20 -16.89
N ASP A 329 -23.41 7.74 -15.71
CA ASP A 329 -24.16 8.83 -15.06
C ASP A 329 -23.73 10.22 -15.54
N LYS A 330 -22.86 10.30 -16.56
CA LYS A 330 -22.26 11.52 -17.10
C LYS A 330 -21.44 12.29 -16.06
N GLN A 331 -20.89 11.57 -15.07
CA GLN A 331 -19.97 12.11 -14.06
C GLN A 331 -18.52 11.82 -14.46
N ASP A 332 -17.60 12.71 -14.09
CA ASP A 332 -16.16 12.51 -14.30
C ASP A 332 -15.69 11.18 -13.69
N ALA A 333 -15.02 10.38 -14.50
CA ALA A 333 -14.49 9.09 -14.13
C ALA A 333 -13.29 8.74 -15.02
N ASP A 334 -12.12 8.50 -14.41
CA ASP A 334 -10.90 8.11 -15.14
C ASP A 334 -11.06 6.84 -15.99
N ALA A 335 -11.99 5.96 -15.60
CA ALA A 335 -12.31 4.75 -16.35
C ALA A 335 -13.20 4.98 -17.58
N GLY A 336 -13.81 6.16 -17.71
CA GLY A 336 -14.77 6.48 -18.77
C GLY A 336 -16.00 5.58 -18.80
N SER A 337 -16.53 5.37 -20.00
CA SER A 337 -17.55 4.37 -20.32
C SER A 337 -17.12 3.56 -21.54
N ILE A 338 -17.77 2.42 -21.77
CA ILE A 338 -17.70 1.77 -23.09
C ILE A 338 -18.65 2.51 -24.02
N PHE A 339 -18.16 3.01 -25.15
CA PHE A 339 -18.96 3.83 -26.04
C PHE A 339 -18.81 3.47 -27.52
N LEU A 340 -19.91 3.56 -28.26
CA LEU A 340 -19.96 3.37 -29.71
C LEU A 340 -19.55 4.67 -30.42
N ASP A 341 -18.87 4.57 -31.56
CA ASP A 341 -18.52 5.73 -32.39
C ASP A 341 -19.75 6.58 -32.70
N HIS A 342 -19.63 7.90 -32.58
CA HIS A 342 -20.75 8.83 -32.74
C HIS A 342 -21.42 8.79 -34.12
N ARG A 343 -20.71 8.32 -35.15
CA ARG A 343 -21.17 8.20 -36.54
C ARG A 343 -21.90 6.88 -36.80
N ASN A 344 -21.66 5.85 -35.98
CA ASN A 344 -22.24 4.53 -36.22
C ASN A 344 -23.75 4.49 -36.01
N ASN A 345 -24.41 3.70 -36.85
CA ASN A 345 -25.80 3.28 -36.66
C ASN A 345 -25.84 1.86 -36.14
N PHE A 346 -26.57 1.64 -35.03
CA PHE A 346 -26.76 0.33 -34.44
C PHE A 346 -28.19 0.21 -33.93
N ASP A 347 -29.01 -0.53 -34.69
CA ASP A 347 -30.46 -0.67 -34.55
C ASP A 347 -31.16 0.60 -34.07
N TYR A 348 -30.90 1.68 -34.80
CA TYR A 348 -31.46 2.97 -34.45
C TYR A 348 -32.95 2.98 -34.82
N VAL A 349 -33.79 2.98 -33.80
CA VAL A 349 -35.24 2.81 -33.89
C VAL A 349 -35.94 4.07 -33.39
N VAL A 350 -36.92 4.55 -34.14
CA VAL A 350 -37.80 5.66 -33.79
C VAL A 350 -39.24 5.17 -33.95
N ASP A 351 -40.06 5.35 -32.91
CA ASP A 351 -41.47 4.94 -32.88
C ASP A 351 -41.71 3.47 -33.27
N GLY A 352 -40.78 2.58 -32.90
CA GLY A 352 -40.88 1.13 -33.15
C GLY A 352 -40.39 0.69 -34.54
N THR A 353 -39.88 1.60 -35.36
CA THR A 353 -39.34 1.30 -36.69
C THR A 353 -37.85 1.64 -36.75
N LYS A 354 -37.04 0.74 -37.32
CA LYS A 354 -35.62 1.00 -37.60
C LYS A 354 -35.49 2.01 -38.73
N VAL A 355 -34.80 3.13 -38.48
CA VAL A 355 -34.76 4.27 -39.42
C VAL A 355 -33.48 4.34 -40.26
N TYR A 356 -32.41 3.67 -39.82
CA TYR A 356 -31.16 3.53 -40.58
C TYR A 356 -30.71 2.08 -40.54
N GLU A 357 -30.09 1.63 -41.63
CA GLU A 357 -29.30 0.41 -41.60
C GLU A 357 -28.14 0.56 -40.63
N ASN A 358 -27.67 -0.57 -40.11
CA ASN A 358 -26.49 -0.54 -39.26
C ASN A 358 -25.27 -0.22 -40.11
N SER A 359 -24.29 0.46 -39.52
CA SER A 359 -22.99 0.62 -40.17
C SER A 359 -22.37 -0.76 -40.44
N GLU A 360 -21.63 -0.89 -41.53
CA GLU A 360 -20.99 -2.16 -41.88
C GLU A 360 -19.86 -2.53 -40.92
N ASN A 361 -19.26 -1.56 -40.23
CA ASN A 361 -18.30 -1.75 -39.14
C ASN A 361 -18.71 -0.92 -37.91
N LEU A 362 -19.04 -1.61 -36.82
CA LEU A 362 -19.33 -0.99 -35.53
C LEU A 362 -18.03 -0.81 -34.74
N VAL A 363 -17.68 0.42 -34.38
CA VAL A 363 -16.45 0.73 -33.63
C VAL A 363 -16.81 1.10 -32.20
N ILE A 364 -16.33 0.30 -31.25
CA ILE A 364 -16.56 0.50 -29.82
C ILE A 364 -15.22 0.78 -29.13
N TYR A 365 -15.22 1.83 -28.31
CA TYR A 365 -14.07 2.28 -27.56
C TYR A 365 -14.20 1.96 -26.08
N GLY A 366 -13.05 1.72 -25.44
CA GLY A 366 -12.93 1.57 -23.99
C GLY A 366 -11.49 1.75 -23.53
N HIS A 367 -11.30 2.11 -22.26
CA HIS A 367 -9.96 2.26 -21.68
C HIS A 367 -9.31 0.91 -21.33
N GLU A 368 -7.98 0.84 -21.48
CA GLU A 368 -7.17 -0.24 -20.94
C GLU A 368 -6.85 0.06 -19.47
N MET A 369 -7.71 -0.38 -18.56
CA MET A 369 -7.51 -0.14 -17.13
C MET A 369 -6.49 -1.11 -16.54
N LYS A 370 -5.64 -0.61 -15.63
CA LYS A 370 -4.63 -1.41 -14.91
C LYS A 370 -5.20 -2.45 -13.96
N ASP A 371 -6.45 -2.27 -13.54
CA ASP A 371 -7.19 -3.23 -12.71
C ASP A 371 -8.03 -4.21 -13.55
N ASP A 372 -7.74 -4.25 -14.86
CA ASP A 372 -8.37 -5.05 -15.91
C ASP A 372 -9.84 -4.72 -16.20
N SER A 373 -10.43 -3.72 -15.54
CA SER A 373 -11.79 -3.26 -15.87
C SER A 373 -11.88 -2.64 -17.27
N MET A 374 -13.10 -2.37 -17.73
CA MET A 374 -13.38 -1.83 -19.06
C MET A 374 -12.82 -2.74 -20.16
N PHE A 375 -11.96 -2.26 -21.06
CA PHE A 375 -11.28 -3.08 -22.08
C PHE A 375 -9.87 -3.51 -21.65
N GLY A 376 -9.55 -3.43 -20.35
CA GLY A 376 -8.25 -3.81 -19.79
C GLY A 376 -7.82 -5.25 -20.05
N THR A 377 -8.75 -6.18 -20.26
CA THR A 377 -8.45 -7.58 -20.61
C THR A 377 -8.28 -7.83 -22.11
N LEU A 378 -8.55 -6.87 -23.00
CA LEU A 378 -8.36 -7.09 -24.44
C LEU A 378 -6.88 -7.38 -24.78
N LYS A 379 -5.93 -6.79 -24.05
CA LYS A 379 -4.49 -7.08 -24.19
C LYS A 379 -4.16 -8.57 -24.01
N TYR A 380 -4.99 -9.34 -23.31
CA TYR A 380 -4.74 -10.77 -23.08
C TYR A 380 -4.87 -11.63 -24.33
N TYR A 381 -5.57 -11.16 -25.37
CA TYR A 381 -5.50 -11.80 -26.70
C TYR A 381 -4.06 -11.81 -27.27
N LYS A 382 -3.19 -10.90 -26.81
CA LYS A 382 -1.77 -10.88 -27.14
C LYS A 382 -0.88 -11.50 -26.05
N ASP A 383 -1.18 -11.20 -24.79
CA ASP A 383 -0.25 -11.43 -23.69
C ASP A 383 -0.35 -12.84 -23.06
N ILE A 384 -1.43 -13.58 -23.34
CA ILE A 384 -1.70 -14.89 -22.73
C ILE A 384 -1.94 -15.94 -23.81
N ASP A 385 -1.03 -16.90 -23.90
CA ASP A 385 -1.15 -18.06 -24.80
C ASP A 385 -2.48 -18.79 -24.59
N GLY A 386 -3.23 -18.99 -25.66
CA GLY A 386 -4.51 -19.71 -25.63
C GLY A 386 -5.72 -18.88 -25.19
N TYR A 387 -5.55 -17.60 -24.83
CA TYR A 387 -6.67 -16.74 -24.40
C TYR A 387 -7.76 -16.60 -25.48
N TYR A 388 -7.36 -16.49 -26.75
CA TYR A 388 -8.31 -16.48 -27.86
C TYR A 388 -9.18 -17.74 -27.90
N SER A 389 -8.58 -18.92 -27.72
CA SER A 389 -9.30 -20.20 -27.77
C SER A 389 -10.34 -20.34 -26.65
N GLU A 390 -10.13 -19.68 -25.50
CA GLU A 390 -11.11 -19.65 -24.41
C GLU A 390 -12.21 -18.60 -24.65
N HIS A 391 -11.89 -17.51 -25.36
CA HIS A 391 -12.79 -16.36 -25.55
C HIS A 391 -12.91 -15.89 -27.02
N PRO A 392 -13.33 -16.72 -27.98
CA PRO A 392 -13.32 -16.33 -29.40
C PRO A 392 -14.57 -15.55 -29.86
N VAL A 393 -15.59 -15.43 -29.00
CA VAL A 393 -16.90 -14.86 -29.33
C VAL A 393 -17.20 -13.64 -28.47
N ILE A 394 -17.73 -12.60 -29.09
CA ILE A 394 -18.24 -11.38 -28.46
C ILE A 394 -19.76 -11.37 -28.59
N GLU A 395 -20.47 -11.09 -27.51
CA GLU A 395 -21.91 -10.86 -27.51
C GLU A 395 -22.17 -9.35 -27.45
N LEU A 396 -22.88 -8.83 -28.44
CA LEU A 396 -23.27 -7.43 -28.49
C LEU A 396 -24.78 -7.36 -28.67
N SER A 397 -25.46 -6.78 -27.70
CA SER A 397 -26.90 -6.50 -27.80
C SER A 397 -27.11 -5.04 -28.12
N SER A 398 -27.99 -4.74 -29.08
CA SER A 398 -28.60 -3.42 -29.15
C SER A 398 -29.66 -3.30 -28.05
N ASN A 399 -30.36 -2.17 -27.98
CA ASN A 399 -31.51 -2.04 -27.10
C ASN A 399 -32.70 -2.95 -27.48
N TYR A 400 -32.63 -3.66 -28.60
CA TYR A 400 -33.74 -4.41 -29.20
C TYR A 400 -33.41 -5.87 -29.48
N GLU A 401 -32.20 -6.16 -29.94
CA GLU A 401 -31.78 -7.49 -30.41
C GLU A 401 -30.42 -7.89 -29.83
N SER A 402 -30.10 -9.18 -29.89
CA SER A 402 -28.82 -9.73 -29.45
C SER A 402 -28.08 -10.38 -30.60
N TYR A 403 -26.80 -10.06 -30.71
CA TYR A 403 -25.91 -10.52 -31.76
C TYR A 403 -24.68 -11.20 -31.17
N LYS A 404 -24.15 -12.17 -31.92
CA LYS A 404 -22.86 -12.79 -31.63
C LYS A 404 -21.90 -12.45 -32.75
N TYR A 405 -20.67 -12.11 -32.39
CA TYR A 405 -19.59 -11.86 -33.32
C TYR A 405 -18.45 -12.82 -33.00
N LYS A 406 -17.83 -13.39 -34.03
CA LYS A 406 -16.65 -14.25 -33.89
C LYS A 406 -15.39 -13.50 -34.31
N ILE A 407 -14.38 -13.52 -33.44
CA ILE A 407 -13.15 -12.75 -33.60
C ILE A 407 -12.30 -13.39 -34.70
N PHE A 408 -11.86 -12.59 -35.67
CA PHE A 408 -11.02 -13.04 -36.77
C PHE A 408 -9.62 -12.40 -36.75
N ALA A 409 -9.44 -11.24 -36.10
CA ALA A 409 -8.14 -10.58 -36.01
C ALA A 409 -7.98 -9.79 -34.70
N TYR A 410 -6.75 -9.73 -34.17
CA TYR A 410 -6.40 -8.88 -33.03
C TYR A 410 -4.95 -8.43 -33.11
N PHE A 411 -4.71 -7.12 -33.03
CA PHE A 411 -3.45 -6.51 -33.45
C PHE A 411 -3.21 -5.12 -32.83
N ILE A 412 -2.01 -4.58 -33.05
CA ILE A 412 -1.62 -3.23 -32.62
C ILE A 412 -1.45 -2.33 -33.84
N VAL A 413 -1.96 -1.10 -33.76
CA VAL A 413 -1.69 -0.02 -34.72
C VAL A 413 -1.14 1.19 -33.97
N ASP A 414 -0.32 1.97 -34.64
CA ASP A 414 0.06 3.30 -34.20
C ASP A 414 -0.93 4.33 -34.78
N ALA A 415 -1.64 5.03 -33.89
CA ALA A 415 -2.66 6.01 -34.27
C ALA A 415 -2.10 7.27 -34.96
N GLU A 416 -0.79 7.50 -34.87
CA GLU A 416 -0.10 8.66 -35.47
C GLU A 416 0.77 8.27 -36.69
N ASP A 417 0.67 7.02 -37.15
CA ASP A 417 1.48 6.53 -38.27
C ASP A 417 0.97 7.09 -39.62
N GLU A 418 1.85 7.80 -40.32
CA GLU A 418 1.61 8.36 -41.66
C GLU A 418 2.35 7.60 -42.78
N THR A 419 2.95 6.45 -42.46
CA THR A 419 3.74 5.63 -43.40
C THR A 419 2.88 4.61 -44.16
N ASP A 420 3.53 3.76 -44.95
CA ASP A 420 2.91 2.62 -45.64
C ASP A 420 2.39 1.53 -44.70
N THR A 421 2.79 1.53 -43.43
CA THR A 421 2.25 0.62 -42.40
C THR A 421 1.03 1.19 -41.66
N SER A 422 0.61 2.42 -41.99
CA SER A 422 -0.61 3.02 -41.43
C SER A 422 -1.85 2.19 -41.71
N PHE A 423 -2.80 2.19 -40.78
CA PHE A 423 -4.09 1.53 -40.95
C PHE A 423 -5.20 2.29 -40.21
N ASP A 424 -6.00 3.04 -40.97
CA ASP A 424 -7.09 3.87 -40.45
C ASP A 424 -8.36 3.05 -40.13
N CYS A 425 -8.21 2.07 -39.26
CA CYS A 425 -9.26 1.08 -39.02
C CYS A 425 -10.50 1.64 -38.32
N TRP A 426 -10.36 2.70 -37.52
CA TRP A 426 -11.45 3.29 -36.73
C TRP A 426 -12.29 4.32 -37.50
N ASN A 427 -11.85 4.79 -38.67
CA ASN A 427 -12.63 5.70 -39.50
C ASN A 427 -13.38 5.01 -40.64
N THR A 428 -13.05 3.77 -40.96
CA THR A 428 -13.77 2.99 -41.98
C THR A 428 -14.98 2.31 -41.33
N LEU A 429 -16.14 2.99 -41.44
CA LEU A 429 -17.41 2.52 -40.86
C LEU A 429 -18.30 1.80 -41.88
N ASP A 430 -18.16 2.15 -43.16
CA ASP A 430 -18.91 1.62 -44.29
C ASP A 430 -17.96 1.45 -45.47
N PHE A 431 -18.26 0.54 -46.39
CA PHE A 431 -17.43 0.16 -47.53
C PHE A 431 -18.10 0.53 -48.85
N GLU A 432 -17.33 1.13 -49.75
CA GLU A 432 -17.79 1.53 -51.08
C GLU A 432 -18.06 0.32 -51.99
N ASN A 433 -17.30 -0.75 -51.81
CA ASN A 433 -17.35 -1.96 -52.63
C ASN A 433 -16.62 -3.14 -51.96
N GLU A 434 -16.74 -4.30 -52.60
CA GLU A 434 -16.14 -5.57 -52.17
C GLU A 434 -14.60 -5.53 -52.07
N GLU A 435 -13.93 -4.82 -53.00
CA GLU A 435 -12.46 -4.69 -52.99
C GLU A 435 -12.00 -3.94 -51.74
N GLN A 436 -12.63 -2.80 -51.42
CA GLN A 436 -12.31 -2.04 -50.20
C GLN A 436 -12.55 -2.86 -48.92
N PHE A 437 -13.63 -3.65 -48.88
CA PHE A 437 -13.92 -4.52 -47.75
C PHE A 437 -12.83 -5.57 -47.54
N TYR A 438 -12.43 -6.29 -48.60
CA TYR A 438 -11.39 -7.31 -48.49
C TYR A 438 -10.01 -6.72 -48.26
N ASP A 439 -9.70 -5.55 -48.83
CA ASP A 439 -8.49 -4.81 -48.48
C ASP A 439 -8.44 -4.51 -46.99
N TYR A 440 -9.56 -4.05 -46.41
CA TYR A 440 -9.66 -3.75 -44.99
C TYR A 440 -9.46 -4.99 -44.11
N VAL A 441 -10.20 -6.08 -44.35
CA VAL A 441 -10.13 -7.28 -43.49
C VAL A 441 -8.82 -8.05 -43.68
N ASN A 442 -8.22 -8.03 -44.88
CA ASN A 442 -6.90 -8.62 -45.11
C ASN A 442 -5.79 -7.76 -44.51
N ASN A 443 -5.93 -6.44 -44.51
CA ASN A 443 -5.00 -5.54 -43.83
C ASN A 443 -4.99 -5.78 -42.31
N ALA A 444 -6.15 -6.03 -41.71
CA ALA A 444 -6.28 -6.49 -40.32
C ALA A 444 -5.66 -7.88 -40.11
N LYS A 445 -5.97 -8.85 -40.99
CA LYS A 445 -5.43 -10.23 -40.89
C LYS A 445 -3.91 -10.26 -40.96
N LYS A 446 -3.27 -9.45 -41.82
CA LYS A 446 -1.79 -9.31 -41.90
C LYS A 446 -1.16 -8.82 -40.59
N ARG A 447 -1.91 -8.05 -39.79
CA ARG A 447 -1.45 -7.47 -38.52
C ARG A 447 -1.77 -8.35 -37.32
N SER A 448 -2.71 -9.29 -37.47
CA SER A 448 -3.17 -10.16 -36.40
C SER A 448 -2.02 -10.96 -35.80
N PHE A 449 -1.99 -11.09 -34.46
CA PHE A 449 -0.97 -11.88 -33.77
C PHE A 449 -1.06 -13.37 -34.09
N ASP A 450 -2.27 -13.88 -34.27
CA ASP A 450 -2.51 -15.23 -34.75
C ASP A 450 -3.49 -15.23 -35.93
N PHE A 451 -3.42 -16.27 -36.74
CA PHE A 451 -4.47 -16.64 -37.67
C PHE A 451 -5.42 -17.66 -37.04
N ASN A 452 -6.65 -17.64 -37.52
CA ASN A 452 -7.70 -18.60 -37.24
C ASN A 452 -8.43 -18.92 -38.56
N ASP A 453 -9.38 -19.83 -38.52
CA ASP A 453 -10.15 -20.28 -39.69
C ASP A 453 -11.53 -19.58 -39.77
N VAL A 454 -11.71 -18.46 -39.07
CA VAL A 454 -12.94 -17.66 -39.20
C VAL A 454 -12.97 -17.05 -40.59
N ASP A 455 -13.96 -17.47 -41.38
CA ASP A 455 -14.22 -16.87 -42.68
C ASP A 455 -14.88 -15.50 -42.53
N VAL A 456 -14.47 -14.57 -43.39
CA VAL A 456 -15.02 -13.23 -43.50
C VAL A 456 -15.43 -13.03 -44.95
N ARG A 457 -16.68 -12.64 -45.18
CA ARG A 457 -17.26 -12.46 -46.51
C ARG A 457 -17.80 -11.04 -46.65
N TYR A 458 -17.72 -10.51 -47.87
CA TYR A 458 -18.36 -9.23 -48.18
C TYR A 458 -19.85 -9.23 -47.81
N GLY A 459 -20.28 -8.17 -47.12
CA GLY A 459 -21.61 -8.03 -46.54
C GLY A 459 -21.75 -8.57 -45.11
N ASP A 460 -20.72 -9.23 -44.56
CA ASP A 460 -20.68 -9.48 -43.11
C ASP A 460 -20.51 -8.15 -42.37
N GLN A 461 -21.35 -7.89 -41.37
CA GLN A 461 -21.13 -6.77 -40.47
C GLN A 461 -19.92 -7.06 -39.56
N LEU A 462 -19.04 -6.08 -39.46
CA LEU A 462 -17.85 -6.11 -38.61
C LEU A 462 -18.11 -5.40 -37.27
N LEU A 463 -17.34 -5.82 -36.26
CA LEU A 463 -17.24 -5.21 -34.95
C LEU A 463 -15.76 -4.99 -34.63
N THR A 464 -15.40 -3.74 -34.36
CA THR A 464 -14.05 -3.32 -33.98
C THR A 464 -14.08 -2.82 -32.54
N LEU A 465 -13.37 -3.50 -31.65
CA LEU A 465 -13.10 -3.02 -30.29
C LEU A 465 -11.73 -2.34 -30.26
N GLN A 466 -11.67 -1.13 -29.75
CA GLN A 466 -10.44 -0.34 -29.66
C GLN A 466 -10.12 0.01 -28.20
N THR A 467 -8.86 -0.19 -27.81
CA THR A 467 -8.31 0.28 -26.53
C THR A 467 -6.92 0.91 -26.68
N CYS A 468 -6.54 1.78 -25.75
CA CYS A 468 -5.16 2.26 -25.61
C CYS A 468 -4.22 1.10 -25.28
N HIS A 469 -2.97 1.12 -25.76
CA HIS A 469 -1.99 0.06 -25.44
C HIS A 469 -0.67 0.64 -24.95
N SER A 470 0.06 -0.08 -24.07
CA SER A 470 1.27 0.45 -23.41
C SER A 470 2.58 0.27 -24.19
N MET A 471 2.55 -0.32 -25.38
CA MET A 471 3.78 -0.60 -26.15
C MET A 471 4.54 0.68 -26.55
N PHE A 472 3.82 1.76 -26.89
CA PHE A 472 4.35 3.11 -27.15
C PHE A 472 3.21 4.14 -27.01
N SER A 473 3.52 5.44 -27.03
CA SER A 473 2.57 6.50 -26.61
C SER A 473 1.26 6.55 -27.41
N SER A 474 1.32 6.24 -28.70
CA SER A 474 0.20 6.27 -29.65
C SER A 474 -0.34 4.88 -29.99
N ALA A 475 0.15 3.82 -29.33
CA ALA A 475 -0.28 2.46 -29.61
C ALA A 475 -1.76 2.28 -29.24
N ARG A 476 -2.49 1.61 -30.13
CA ARG A 476 -3.87 1.17 -29.94
C ARG A 476 -3.96 -0.32 -30.24
N PHE A 477 -4.65 -1.04 -29.36
CA PHE A 477 -4.93 -2.45 -29.53
C PHE A 477 -6.35 -2.62 -30.07
N TYR A 478 -6.48 -3.46 -31.08
CA TYR A 478 -7.73 -3.73 -31.78
C TYR A 478 -8.10 -5.20 -31.68
N VAL A 479 -9.38 -5.46 -31.49
CA VAL A 479 -10.00 -6.78 -31.70
C VAL A 479 -11.09 -6.61 -32.75
N MET A 480 -10.98 -7.34 -33.84
CA MET A 480 -11.97 -7.34 -34.92
C MET A 480 -12.70 -8.67 -34.99
N ALA A 481 -14.00 -8.58 -35.10
CA ALA A 481 -14.91 -9.71 -35.19
C ALA A 481 -15.93 -9.47 -36.29
N ARG A 482 -16.52 -10.55 -36.81
CA ARG A 482 -17.61 -10.47 -37.79
C ARG A 482 -18.87 -11.12 -37.22
N LEU A 483 -20.01 -10.63 -37.66
CA LEU A 483 -21.32 -11.10 -37.20
C LEU A 483 -21.50 -12.59 -37.54
N VAL A 484 -21.99 -13.36 -36.58
CA VAL A 484 -22.39 -14.76 -36.81
C VAL A 484 -23.66 -14.77 -37.64
N ARG A 485 -23.67 -15.50 -38.75
CA ARG A 485 -24.79 -15.52 -39.70
C ARG A 485 -25.91 -16.40 -39.14
N ASP A 486 -27.13 -16.20 -39.65
CA ASP A 486 -28.29 -16.98 -39.22
C ASP A 486 -28.08 -18.49 -39.40
N GLY A 487 -28.21 -19.24 -38.30
CA GLY A 487 -28.05 -20.70 -38.27
C GLY A 487 -26.59 -21.19 -38.25
N GLU A 488 -25.62 -20.29 -38.23
CA GLU A 488 -24.19 -20.62 -38.13
C GLU A 488 -23.78 -20.91 -36.67
N ASP A 489 -22.84 -21.84 -36.47
CA ASP A 489 -22.23 -22.06 -35.16
C ASP A 489 -21.29 -20.88 -34.81
N PRO A 490 -21.50 -20.19 -33.66
CA PRO A 490 -20.62 -19.10 -33.23
C PRO A 490 -19.14 -19.48 -33.08
N TYR A 491 -18.83 -20.76 -32.86
CA TYR A 491 -17.45 -21.25 -32.64
C TYR A 491 -16.83 -21.90 -33.89
N GLU A 492 -17.58 -22.01 -34.99
CA GLU A 492 -17.00 -22.51 -36.24
C GLU A 492 -15.88 -21.58 -36.73
N GLY A 493 -14.70 -22.17 -36.98
CA GLY A 493 -13.49 -21.47 -37.42
C GLY A 493 -12.57 -20.98 -36.29
N THR A 494 -12.97 -21.11 -35.02
CA THR A 494 -12.22 -20.51 -33.89
C THR A 494 -11.18 -21.43 -33.25
N ASP A 495 -11.10 -22.70 -33.65
CA ASP A 495 -10.32 -23.72 -32.93
C ASP A 495 -8.88 -23.88 -33.44
N ASN A 496 -8.61 -23.58 -34.72
CA ASN A 496 -7.34 -23.84 -35.39
C ASN A 496 -6.43 -22.59 -35.40
N VAL A 497 -6.02 -22.18 -34.20
CA VAL A 497 -5.16 -21.01 -33.99
C VAL A 497 -3.72 -21.33 -34.39
N ARG A 498 -3.11 -20.45 -35.18
CA ARG A 498 -1.71 -20.55 -35.62
C ARG A 498 -1.02 -19.20 -35.52
N GLU A 499 0.18 -19.17 -34.96
CA GLU A 499 0.98 -17.94 -34.80
C GLU A 499 1.26 -17.29 -36.16
N ASN A 500 1.19 -15.95 -36.21
CA ASN A 500 1.58 -15.20 -37.40
C ASN A 500 3.07 -14.83 -37.33
N ASP A 501 3.91 -15.59 -38.03
CA ASP A 501 5.35 -15.33 -38.09
C ASP A 501 5.72 -14.08 -38.93
N ASN A 502 4.78 -13.54 -39.71
CA ASN A 502 5.00 -12.43 -40.66
C ASN A 502 4.06 -11.25 -40.39
N ILE A 503 3.99 -10.81 -39.13
CA ILE A 503 3.14 -9.69 -38.70
C ILE A 503 3.60 -8.37 -39.34
N LEU A 504 2.65 -7.65 -39.94
CA LEU A 504 2.86 -6.26 -40.35
C LEU A 504 2.76 -5.32 -39.13
N TRP A 505 3.86 -5.08 -38.45
CA TRP A 505 3.91 -4.13 -37.32
C TRP A 505 3.85 -2.66 -37.78
N PRO A 506 3.41 -1.73 -36.91
CA PRO A 506 3.50 -0.28 -37.18
C PRO A 506 4.96 0.17 -37.25
N THR A 507 5.23 1.26 -37.97
CA THR A 507 6.61 1.73 -38.24
C THR A 507 7.44 1.91 -36.99
N VAL A 508 6.86 2.47 -35.92
CA VAL A 508 7.55 2.68 -34.64
C VAL A 508 8.09 1.39 -34.04
N TYR A 509 7.49 0.22 -34.31
CA TYR A 509 8.02 -1.06 -33.83
C TYR A 509 9.38 -1.39 -34.47
N TYR A 510 9.54 -1.11 -35.76
CA TYR A 510 10.76 -1.37 -36.52
C TYR A 510 11.89 -0.37 -36.23
N GLU A 511 11.61 0.74 -35.55
CA GLU A 511 12.67 1.62 -35.03
C GLU A 511 13.49 0.94 -33.92
N TRP A 512 12.89 -0.01 -33.21
CA TRP A 512 13.47 -0.69 -32.04
C TRP A 512 13.73 -2.20 -32.26
N ASN A 513 13.19 -2.79 -33.32
CA ASN A 513 13.29 -4.22 -33.64
C ASN A 513 13.72 -4.43 -35.10
N GLU A 514 14.27 -5.60 -35.40
CA GLU A 514 14.56 -5.96 -36.80
C GLU A 514 13.25 -6.05 -37.60
N ASN A 515 13.24 -5.47 -38.80
CA ASN A 515 12.10 -5.58 -39.71
C ASN A 515 12.08 -6.98 -40.33
N ASN A 516 11.25 -7.84 -39.75
CA ASN A 516 11.06 -9.23 -40.18
C ASN A 516 9.84 -9.41 -41.10
N TYR A 517 9.16 -8.32 -41.48
CA TYR A 517 8.01 -8.39 -42.37
C TYR A 517 8.46 -8.55 -43.83
N ASP A 518 8.05 -9.66 -44.44
CA ASP A 518 8.25 -9.96 -45.85
C ASP A 518 6.91 -9.74 -46.61
N PRO A 519 6.79 -8.69 -47.44
CA PRO A 519 5.57 -8.42 -48.21
C PRO A 519 5.31 -9.46 -49.31
N ASP A 520 6.32 -10.24 -49.70
CA ASP A 520 6.23 -11.25 -50.76
C ASP A 520 5.96 -12.67 -50.20
N ALA A 521 5.88 -12.82 -48.87
CA ALA A 521 5.59 -14.10 -48.23
C ALA A 521 4.17 -14.61 -48.61
N GLU A 522 4.01 -15.93 -48.62
CA GLU A 522 2.73 -16.57 -48.90
C GLU A 522 1.70 -16.16 -47.82
N PHE A 523 0.61 -15.52 -48.25
CA PHE A 523 -0.45 -15.02 -47.38
C PHE A 523 -1.80 -15.50 -47.89
N GLU A 524 -2.50 -16.29 -47.08
CA GLU A 524 -3.85 -16.75 -47.37
C GLU A 524 -4.86 -15.64 -47.10
N SER A 525 -5.16 -14.84 -48.12
CA SER A 525 -6.18 -13.79 -48.05
C SER A 525 -7.60 -14.37 -48.01
N TYR A 526 -8.53 -13.60 -47.44
CA TYR A 526 -9.94 -13.84 -47.69
C TYR A 526 -10.23 -13.65 -49.19
N PRO A 527 -10.85 -14.63 -49.86
CA PRO A 527 -11.00 -14.61 -51.31
C PRO A 527 -12.06 -13.60 -51.76
N LEU A 528 -11.82 -12.94 -52.88
CA LEU A 528 -12.87 -12.22 -53.61
C LEU A 528 -13.94 -13.24 -54.04
N THR A 529 -15.23 -12.87 -54.01
CA THR A 529 -16.29 -13.80 -54.43
C THR A 529 -16.23 -14.18 -55.92
N THR A 530 -15.33 -13.55 -56.68
CA THR A 530 -15.17 -13.72 -58.14
C THR A 530 -14.02 -14.64 -58.58
N ASP A 531 -13.30 -15.31 -57.68
CA ASP A 531 -12.22 -16.25 -58.06
C ASP A 531 -12.63 -17.73 -58.09
#